data_AF-A0A7X8R0N2-F1
#
_entry.id   AF-A0A7X8R0N2-F1
#
_cell.length_a   1.000
_cell.length_b   1.000
_cell.length_c   1.000
_cell.angle_alpha   90.00
_cell.angle_beta   90.00
_cell.angle_gamma   90.00
#
_symmetry.space_group_name_H-M   'P 1'
#
loop_
_entity.id
_entity.type
_entity.pdbx_description
1 polymer ?
#
loop_
_entity_poly.entity_id
_entity_poly.type
_entity_poly.pdbx_seq_one_letter_code
_entity_poly.pdbx_strand_id
1 'polypeptide(L)'
;MGILRTSIIALRAVIKVMEVVLVIRVFCEFKLIRRNTGPFQFLLLITEPLLDPVRKMLTKGNKGKPLKFDISPLFVIVLLYLVRTLLNKYV
;
A
#
# COMPACT_ATOMS: atom_id res chain seq x y z
N MET A 1 4.45 -0.87 -30.55
CA MET A 1 3.84 -1.77 -29.53
C MET A 1 4.79 -2.22 -28.41
N GLY A 2 6.12 -2.18 -28.58
CA GLY A 2 7.07 -2.60 -27.51
C GLY A 2 7.09 -1.69 -26.27
N ILE A 3 7.14 -0.37 -26.47
CA ILE A 3 7.28 0.61 -25.37
C ILE A 3 6.12 0.50 -24.37
N LEU A 4 4.87 0.45 -24.85
CA LEU A 4 3.69 0.34 -24.00
C LEU A 4 3.71 -0.96 -23.16
N ARG A 5 4.06 -2.10 -23.77
CA ARG A 5 4.19 -3.38 -23.05
C ARG A 5 5.27 -3.28 -21.96
N THR A 6 6.43 -2.72 -22.27
CA THR A 6 7.52 -2.55 -21.30
C THR A 6 7.10 -1.64 -20.14
N SER A 7 6.40 -0.55 -20.41
CA SER A 7 5.85 0.34 -19.37
C SER A 7 4.85 -0.38 -18.46
N ILE A 8 3.97 -1.21 -19.02
CA ILE A 8 3.00 -1.98 -18.22
C ILE A 8 3.71 -3.02 -17.35
N ILE A 9 4.74 -3.69 -17.88
CA ILE A 9 5.54 -4.66 -17.11
C ILE A 9 6.28 -3.96 -15.96
N ALA A 10 6.92 -2.82 -16.22
CA ALA A 10 7.60 -2.04 -15.19
C ALA A 10 6.64 -1.59 -14.09
N LEU A 11 5.46 -1.07 -14.45
CA LEU A 11 4.43 -0.66 -13.51
C LEU A 11 3.94 -1.86 -12.66
N ARG A 12 3.75 -3.03 -13.28
CA ARG A 12 3.36 -4.26 -12.58
C ARG A 12 4.41 -4.69 -11.56
N ALA A 13 5.69 -4.56 -11.88
CA ALA A 13 6.78 -4.87 -10.96
C ALA A 13 6.76 -3.94 -9.74
N VAL A 14 6.60 -2.62 -9.95
CA VAL A 14 6.51 -1.63 -8.86
C VAL A 14 5.30 -1.92 -7.96
N ILE A 15 4.12 -2.17 -8.53
CA ILE A 15 2.92 -2.51 -7.76
C ILE A 15 3.14 -3.78 -6.91
N LYS A 16 3.76 -4.81 -7.49
CA LYS A 16 4.04 -6.07 -6.78
C LYS A 16 5.01 -5.85 -5.60
N VAL A 17 6.04 -5.03 -5.78
CA VAL A 17 6.97 -4.65 -4.70
C VAL A 17 6.22 -3.91 -3.60
N MET A 18 5.38 -2.93 -3.95
CA MET A 18 4.61 -2.17 -2.95
C MET A 18 3.61 -3.02 -2.18
N GLU A 19 2.96 -4.00 -2.83
CA GLU A 19 2.11 -4.95 -2.12
C GLU A 19 2.89 -5.77 -1.08
N VAL A 20 4.05 -6.30 -1.44
CA VAL A 20 4.90 -7.06 -0.50
C VAL A 20 5.33 -6.17 0.66
N VAL A 21 5.74 -4.93 0.39
CA VAL A 21 6.10 -3.94 1.43
C VAL A 21 4.94 -3.66 2.38
N LEU A 22 3.72 -3.48 1.86
CA LEU A 22 2.54 -3.24 2.68
C LEU A 22 2.17 -4.46 3.52
N VAL A 23 2.30 -5.67 2.96
CA VAL A 23 2.11 -6.92 3.71
C VAL A 23 3.11 -7.00 4.86
N ILE A 24 4.39 -6.71 4.61
CA ILE A 24 5.43 -6.64 5.65
C ILE A 24 5.04 -5.61 6.72
N ARG A 25 4.59 -4.42 6.33
CA ARG A 25 4.13 -3.37 7.27
C ARG A 25 3.01 -3.88 8.17
N VAL A 26 2.00 -4.54 7.59
CA VAL A 26 0.90 -5.15 8.33
C VAL A 26 1.43 -6.18 9.33
N PHE A 27 2.29 -7.10 8.91
CA PHE A 27 2.91 -8.08 9.81
C PHE A 27 3.73 -7.42 10.94
N CYS A 28 4.49 -6.37 10.64
CA CYS A 28 5.27 -5.63 11.63
C CYS A 28 4.38 -4.91 12.66
N GLU A 29 3.26 -4.33 12.22
CA GLU A 29 2.27 -3.70 13.11
C GLU A 29 1.55 -4.74 13.98
N PHE A 30 1.18 -5.90 13.43
CA PHE A 30 0.56 -6.99 14.20
C PHE A 30 1.52 -7.61 15.22
N LYS A 31 2.81 -7.75 14.89
CA LYS A 31 3.83 -8.25 15.83
C LYS A 31 4.26 -7.23 16.89
N LEU A 32 3.67 -6.03 16.94
CA LEU A 32 4.03 -4.97 17.90
C LEU A 32 5.54 -4.65 17.89
N ILE A 33 6.18 -4.70 16.72
CA ILE A 33 7.58 -4.29 16.59
C ILE A 33 7.67 -2.82 17.01
N ARG A 34 8.63 -2.49 17.88
CA ARG A 34 8.82 -1.12 18.35
C ARG A 34 8.95 -0.18 17.16
N ARG A 35 8.01 0.77 17.07
CA ARG A 35 7.92 1.78 15.99
C ARG A 35 9.16 2.67 15.87
N ASN A 36 10.05 2.64 16.86
CA ASN A 36 11.26 3.44 16.94
C ASN A 36 12.52 2.73 16.39
N THR A 37 12.37 1.63 15.67
CA THR A 37 13.51 0.95 15.03
C THR A 37 13.72 1.51 13.62
N GLY A 38 14.97 1.75 13.22
CA GLY A 38 15.31 2.32 11.90
C GLY A 38 14.64 1.62 10.71
N PRO A 39 14.61 0.27 10.63
CA PRO A 39 13.93 -0.44 9.55
C PRO A 39 12.42 -0.20 9.49
N PHE A 40 11.76 -0.04 10.65
CA PHE A 40 10.33 0.26 10.70
C PHE A 40 10.03 1.70 10.28
N GLN A 41 10.89 2.65 10.66
CA GLN A 41 10.77 4.04 10.18
C GLN A 41 10.93 4.12 8.66
N PHE A 42 11.86 3.35 8.08
CA PHE A 42 11.99 3.24 6.64
C PHE A 42 10.72 2.67 5.99
N LEU A 43 10.15 1.59 6.53
CA LEU A 43 8.87 1.03 6.07
C LEU A 43 7.74 2.07 6.14
N LEU A 44 7.65 2.86 7.21
CA LEU A 44 6.69 3.95 7.31
C LEU A 44 6.91 5.00 6.22
N LEU A 45 8.14 5.44 6.01
CA LEU A 45 8.48 6.48 5.04
C LEU A 45 8.07 6.10 3.61
N ILE A 46 8.32 4.85 3.20
CA ILE A 46 7.98 4.39 1.84
C ILE A 46 6.48 4.08 1.65
N THR A 47 5.75 3.79 2.74
CA THR A 47 4.33 3.41 2.66
C THR A 47 3.36 4.55 2.95
N GLU A 48 3.72 5.51 3.80
CA GLU A 48 2.88 6.67 4.12
C GLU A 48 2.36 7.46 2.92
N PRO A 49 3.11 7.74 1.83
CA PRO A 49 2.55 8.48 0.70
C PRO A 49 1.37 7.76 0.00
N LEU A 50 1.30 6.42 0.09
CA LEU A 50 0.15 5.65 -0.40
C LEU A 50 -0.98 5.57 0.64
N LEU A 51 -0.64 5.57 1.92
CA LEU A 51 -1.58 5.33 3.02
C LEU A 51 -2.27 6.59 3.51
N ASP A 52 -1.58 7.73 3.55
CA ASP A 52 -2.14 9.02 3.95
C ASP A 52 -3.39 9.44 3.15
N PRO A 53 -3.41 9.38 1.80
CA PRO A 53 -4.62 9.73 1.05
C PRO A 53 -5.79 8.78 1.36
N VAL A 54 -5.51 7.48 1.48
CA VAL A 54 -6.54 6.49 1.85
C VAL A 54 -7.04 6.72 3.27
N ARG A 55 -6.14 7.01 4.21
CA ARG A 55 -6.47 7.30 5.61
C ARG A 55 -7.37 8.54 5.69
N LYS A 56 -7.08 9.59 4.93
CA LYS A 56 -7.92 10.80 4.81
C LYS A 56 -9.30 10.49 4.24
N MET A 57 -9.40 9.61 3.25
CA MET A 57 -10.70 9.17 2.71
C MET A 57 -11.51 8.38 3.74
N LEU A 58 -10.85 7.48 4.47
CA LEU A 58 -11.50 6.65 5.50
C LEU A 58 -11.97 7.48 6.71
N THR A 59 -11.16 8.45 7.17
CA THR A 59 -11.56 9.36 8.27
C THR A 59 -12.67 10.32 7.86
N LYS A 60 -12.68 10.78 6.60
CA LYS A 60 -13.81 11.55 6.04
C LYS A 60 -15.12 10.74 6.09
N GLY A 61 -15.06 9.44 5.75
CA GLY A 61 -16.21 8.53 5.89
C GLY A 61 -16.66 8.32 7.35
N ASN A 62 -15.73 8.39 8.31
CA ASN A 62 -15.99 8.20 9.75
C ASN A 62 -16.33 9.49 10.50
N LYS A 63 -16.96 10.48 9.84
CA LYS A 63 -17.31 11.79 10.43
C LYS A 63 -16.10 12.51 11.07
N GLY A 64 -14.90 12.34 10.51
CA GLY A 64 -13.67 12.97 11.01
C GLY A 64 -13.06 12.30 12.25
N LYS A 65 -13.64 11.19 12.75
CA LYS A 65 -13.06 10.48 13.89
C LYS A 65 -11.89 9.59 13.42
N PRO A 66 -10.74 9.62 14.11
CA PRO A 66 -9.64 8.72 13.81
C PRO A 66 -10.11 7.27 14.02
N LEU A 67 -9.69 6.38 13.12
CA LEU A 67 -9.95 4.95 13.28
C LEU A 67 -9.14 4.42 14.47
N LYS A 68 -9.77 3.58 15.31
CA LYS A 68 -9.06 2.92 16.42
C LYS A 68 -7.96 1.97 15.94
N PHE A 69 -8.14 1.41 14.74
CA PHE A 69 -7.16 0.58 14.05
C PHE A 69 -6.89 1.16 12.67
N ASP A 70 -5.62 1.26 12.28
CA ASP A 70 -5.25 1.75 10.96
C ASP A 70 -5.52 0.65 9.92
N ILE A 71 -6.73 0.63 9.37
CA ILE A 71 -7.15 -0.32 8.32
C ILE A 71 -6.60 0.10 6.93
N SER A 72 -6.02 1.30 6.83
CA SER A 72 -5.50 1.87 5.58
C SER A 72 -4.55 0.92 4.81
N PRO A 73 -3.60 0.21 5.46
CA PRO A 73 -2.72 -0.73 4.77
C PRO A 73 -3.45 -1.90 4.11
N LEU A 74 -4.44 -2.46 4.80
CA LEU A 74 -5.27 -3.53 4.25
C LEU A 74 -6.07 -3.04 3.03
N PHE A 75 -6.62 -1.83 3.14
CA PHE A 75 -7.36 -1.23 2.04
C PHE A 75 -6.47 -0.99 0.81
N VAL A 76 -5.25 -0.46 1.00
CA VAL A 76 -4.31 -0.25 -0.11
C VAL A 76 -3.88 -1.58 -0.74
N ILE A 77 -3.66 -2.65 0.04
CA ILE A 77 -3.34 -3.98 -0.50
C ILE A 77 -4.46 -4.45 -1.45
N VAL A 78 -5.72 -4.35 -1.03
CA VAL A 78 -6.87 -4.73 -1.86
C VAL A 78 -6.93 -3.87 -3.13
N LEU A 79 -6.72 -2.56 -3.00
CA LEU A 79 -6.72 -1.63 -4.14
C LEU A 79 -5.62 -1.99 -5.15
N LEU A 80 -4.39 -2.20 -4.69
CA LEU A 80 -3.26 -2.58 -5.54
C LEU A 80 -3.49 -3.93 -6.21
N TYR A 81 -4.07 -4.90 -5.50
CA TYR A 81 -4.45 -6.19 -6.06
C TYR A 81 -5.44 -6.04 -7.22
N LEU A 82 -6.46 -5.19 -7.06
CA LEU A 82 -7.44 -4.90 -8.11
C LEU A 82 -6.76 -4.24 -9.32
N VAL A 83 -5.93 -3.21 -9.08
CA VAL A 83 -5.19 -2.52 -10.14
C VAL A 83 -4.30 -3.51 -10.90
N ARG A 84 -3.54 -4.36 -10.21
CA ARG A 84 -2.73 -5.40 -10.85
C ARG A 84 -3.55 -6.37 -11.67
N THR A 85 -4.70 -6.81 -11.14
CA THR A 85 -5.59 -7.74 -11.84
C THR A 85 -6.15 -7.12 -13.11
N LEU A 86 -6.47 -5.83 -13.09
CA LEU A 86 -6.87 -5.09 -14.28
C LEU A 86 -5.70 -4.98 -15.28
N LEU A 87 -4.51 -4.59 -14.82
CA LEU A 87 -3.31 -4.50 -15.66
C LEU A 87 -2.93 -5.85 -16.30
N ASN A 88 -3.22 -6.97 -15.65
CA ASN A 88 -3.01 -8.31 -16.21
C ASN A 88 -3.86 -8.58 -17.45
N LYS A 89 -5.02 -7.93 -17.60
CA LYS A 89 -5.87 -8.10 -18.79
C LYS A 89 -5.32 -7.41 -20.04
N TYR A 90 -4.40 -6.45 -19.89
CA TYR A 90 -3.91 -5.60 -20.99
C TYR A 90 -2.54 -6.02 -21.56
N VAL A 91 -1.96 -7.13 -21.09
CA VAL A 91 -0.65 -7.66 -21.57
C VAL A 91 -0.81 -9.07 -22.05
#